data_AF-A0A1H4IY62-F1
#
_entry.id   AF-A0A1H4IY62-F1
#
_cell.length_a   1.000
_cell.length_b   1.000
_cell.length_c   1.000
_cell.angle_alpha   90.00
_cell.angle_beta   90.00
_cell.angle_gamma   90.00
#
_symmetry.space_group_name_H-M   'P 1'
#
loop_
_entity.id
_entity.type
_entity.pdbx_description
1 polymer ?
#
loop_
_entity_poly.entity_id
_entity_poly.type
_entity_poly.pdbx_seq_one_letter_code
_entity_poly.pdbx_strand_id
1 'polypeptide(L)'
;MNDKNQTPDQTPENFPTPPAPPVPGSPADAPTVPVEPMAAEQAPAAAPAPAAPAKRGRKRALLIGGGIAAAVVLAGGGVALGAAIGDDIGDDDDRPSASDGPRGGDNGGQPGDDDKDRDDDQQGAPEGGGAVTGIGSDSADELVAIADAARGAAEGDVTSIDAKRDGTWEVQLTTSNGSETEVRVDDDLAATVISSEQDDDDSAPTHTLDEAAIRALVDAALAEADGMITDLDADNDDVSPYDASVLTSDRRSIDIDFSADYAVVGTDIDD
;
A
#
# COMPACT_ATOMS: atom_id res chain seq x y z
N MET A 1 53.19 -38.43 35.53
CA MET A 1 54.07 -38.65 34.36
C MET A 1 53.31 -39.45 33.32
N ASN A 2 52.95 -38.82 32.20
CA ASN A 2 53.28 -39.26 30.83
C ASN A 2 52.45 -38.47 29.82
N ASP A 3 53.03 -37.35 29.42
CA ASP A 3 52.79 -36.69 28.14
C ASP A 3 52.90 -37.69 26.99
N LYS A 4 51.88 -37.72 26.13
CA LYS A 4 52.02 -38.16 24.74
C LYS A 4 51.31 -37.15 23.84
N ASN A 5 52.10 -36.15 23.49
CA ASN A 5 51.89 -35.20 22.41
C ASN A 5 51.69 -35.98 21.08
N GLN A 6 50.47 -36.03 20.56
CA GLN A 6 50.21 -36.50 19.20
C GLN A 6 50.44 -35.34 18.24
N THR A 7 51.54 -35.41 17.49
CA THR A 7 51.79 -34.55 16.33
C THR A 7 50.87 -35.00 15.19
N PRO A 8 50.06 -34.12 14.57
CA PRO A 8 49.34 -34.50 13.37
C PRO A 8 50.30 -34.60 12.19
N ASP A 9 50.16 -35.70 11.47
CA ASP A 9 50.81 -36.01 10.20
C ASP A 9 50.34 -35.00 9.13
N GLN A 10 51.23 -34.15 8.64
CA GLN A 10 50.96 -33.23 7.54
C GLN A 10 51.54 -33.82 6.24
N THR A 11 50.77 -34.71 5.63
CA THR A 11 50.97 -35.07 4.23
C THR A 11 50.33 -33.98 3.36
N PRO A 12 51.07 -33.28 2.48
CA PRO A 12 50.47 -32.32 1.56
C PRO A 12 49.67 -33.05 0.49
N GLU A 13 48.35 -32.91 0.55
CA GLU A 13 47.42 -33.32 -0.50
C GLU A 13 47.74 -32.54 -1.79
N ASN A 14 48.02 -33.29 -2.85
CA ASN A 14 48.35 -32.78 -4.18
C ASN A 14 47.04 -32.38 -4.89
N PHE A 15 46.68 -31.09 -4.83
CA PHE A 15 45.49 -30.58 -5.52
C PHE A 15 45.71 -30.57 -7.04
N PRO A 16 44.77 -31.11 -7.85
CA PRO A 16 44.85 -31.03 -9.30
C PRO A 16 44.70 -29.57 -9.77
N THR A 17 45.61 -29.13 -10.63
CA THR A 17 45.60 -27.82 -11.29
C THR A 17 44.30 -27.62 -12.07
N PRO A 18 43.56 -26.51 -11.89
CA PRO A 18 42.39 -26.21 -12.72
C PRO A 18 42.81 -25.97 -14.18
N PRO A 19 41.97 -26.35 -15.17
CA PRO A 19 42.25 -26.10 -16.57
C PRO A 19 42.34 -24.59 -16.86
N ALA A 20 43.25 -24.22 -17.77
CA ALA A 20 43.47 -22.85 -18.19
C ALA A 20 42.21 -22.25 -18.87
N PRO A 21 41.92 -20.95 -18.68
CA PRO A 21 40.82 -20.28 -19.36
C PRO A 21 41.04 -20.23 -20.88
N PRO A 22 39.97 -20.31 -21.70
CA PRO A 22 40.08 -20.18 -23.14
C PRO A 22 40.57 -18.78 -23.54
N VAL A 23 41.44 -18.75 -24.54
CA VAL A 23 42.02 -17.55 -25.15
C VAL A 23 40.92 -16.79 -25.92
N PRO A 24 40.77 -15.46 -25.76
CA PRO A 24 39.82 -14.70 -26.57
C PRO A 24 40.26 -14.72 -28.05
N GLY A 25 39.36 -15.19 -28.91
CA GLY A 25 39.55 -15.19 -30.36
C GLY A 25 39.56 -13.78 -30.94
N SER A 26 40.47 -13.55 -31.89
CA SER A 26 40.55 -12.35 -32.71
C SER A 26 39.23 -12.06 -33.45
N PRO A 27 38.85 -10.79 -33.65
CA PRO A 27 37.66 -10.44 -34.43
C PRO A 27 37.87 -10.81 -35.90
N ALA A 28 36.95 -11.62 -36.44
CA ALA A 28 36.87 -11.94 -37.85
C ALA A 28 36.13 -10.83 -38.61
N ASP A 29 36.59 -10.63 -39.86
CA ASP A 29 36.13 -9.72 -40.89
C ASP A 29 34.63 -9.40 -40.92
N ALA A 30 34.33 -8.10 -40.95
CA ALA A 30 33.02 -7.57 -41.31
C ALA A 30 32.79 -7.71 -42.82
N PRO A 31 31.68 -8.31 -43.29
CA PRO A 31 31.31 -8.28 -44.69
C PRO A 31 30.72 -6.91 -45.08
N THR A 32 31.36 -6.31 -46.09
CA THR A 32 30.95 -5.16 -46.90
C THR A 32 29.49 -5.21 -47.35
N VAL A 33 28.79 -4.09 -47.16
CA VAL A 33 27.47 -3.75 -47.72
C VAL A 33 27.54 -3.54 -49.24
N PRO A 34 26.56 -4.07 -50.01
CA PRO A 34 26.22 -3.55 -51.33
C PRO A 34 25.20 -2.42 -51.22
N VAL A 35 25.53 -1.26 -51.80
CA VAL A 35 24.63 -0.12 -52.00
C VAL A 35 24.12 -0.18 -53.44
N GLU A 36 22.79 -0.07 -53.65
CA GLU A 36 22.09 0.51 -54.82
C GLU A 36 20.57 0.18 -54.76
N PRO A 37 19.66 0.94 -55.43
CA PRO A 37 19.49 2.39 -55.52
C PRO A 37 18.06 2.84 -55.06
N MET A 38 17.90 4.14 -54.81
CA MET A 38 16.60 4.79 -54.60
C MET A 38 15.71 4.75 -55.85
N ALA A 39 14.43 4.40 -55.69
CA ALA A 39 13.28 5.20 -56.14
C ALA A 39 11.95 4.40 -56.04
N ALA A 40 11.02 4.87 -55.21
CA ALA A 40 9.66 5.25 -55.64
C ALA A 40 8.83 5.65 -54.43
N GLU A 41 8.44 6.92 -54.43
CA GLU A 41 7.42 7.52 -53.59
C GLU A 41 6.06 6.85 -53.86
N GLN A 42 5.45 6.25 -52.83
CA GLN A 42 4.03 5.92 -52.82
C GLN A 42 3.38 6.53 -51.57
N ALA A 43 2.30 7.27 -51.82
CA ALA A 43 1.47 8.01 -50.87
C ALA A 43 0.77 7.07 -49.85
N PRO A 44 0.22 7.61 -48.75
CA PRO A 44 -0.08 6.86 -47.53
C PRO A 44 -1.31 5.97 -47.68
N ALA A 45 -1.18 4.70 -47.29
CA ALA A 45 -2.29 3.78 -47.13
C ALA A 45 -2.78 3.79 -45.67
N ALA A 46 -4.05 4.20 -45.52
CA ALA A 46 -5.03 3.94 -44.46
C ALA A 46 -4.55 3.58 -43.03
N ALA A 47 -5.03 4.39 -42.08
CA ALA A 47 -4.96 4.14 -40.64
C ALA A 47 -5.54 2.77 -40.23
N PRO A 48 -4.94 2.07 -39.25
CA PRO A 48 -5.54 0.89 -38.66
C PRO A 48 -6.83 1.26 -37.89
N ALA A 49 -7.87 0.44 -38.04
CA ALA A 49 -9.09 0.54 -37.24
C ALA A 49 -8.77 0.29 -35.76
N PRO A 50 -9.45 0.97 -34.81
CA PRO A 50 -9.22 0.76 -33.39
C PRO A 50 -9.58 -0.68 -33.01
N ALA A 51 -8.61 -1.39 -32.43
CA ALA A 51 -8.85 -2.65 -31.76
C ALA A 51 -9.79 -2.40 -30.56
N ALA A 52 -10.81 -3.23 -30.43
CA ALA A 52 -11.71 -3.22 -29.28
C ALA A 52 -10.92 -3.52 -28.00
N PRO A 53 -11.15 -2.82 -26.88
CA PRO A 53 -10.43 -3.08 -25.65
C PRO A 53 -10.76 -4.47 -25.10
N ALA A 54 -9.72 -5.25 -24.82
CA ALA A 54 -9.82 -6.44 -23.98
C ALA A 54 -10.27 -6.01 -22.58
N LYS A 55 -11.17 -6.80 -21.98
CA LYS A 55 -11.88 -6.47 -20.75
C LYS A 55 -10.91 -6.52 -19.55
N ARG A 56 -10.68 -5.38 -18.89
CA ARG A 56 -10.02 -5.27 -17.58
C ARG A 56 -11.05 -5.11 -16.47
N GLY A 57 -10.78 -5.75 -15.34
CA GLY A 57 -10.95 -5.26 -13.96
C GLY A 57 -12.34 -4.82 -13.48
N ARG A 58 -12.77 -5.35 -12.33
CA ARG A 58 -14.07 -5.09 -11.70
C ARG A 58 -14.27 -3.59 -11.41
N LYS A 59 -15.15 -2.93 -12.16
CA LYS A 59 -15.59 -1.54 -11.94
C LYS A 59 -16.26 -1.37 -10.58
N ARG A 60 -15.69 -0.53 -9.71
CA ARG A 60 -16.50 0.28 -8.80
C ARG A 60 -17.17 1.39 -9.62
N ALA A 61 -18.48 1.48 -9.50
CA ALA A 61 -19.31 2.36 -10.31
C ALA A 61 -19.22 3.81 -9.80
N LEU A 62 -18.54 4.69 -10.54
CA LEU A 62 -18.74 6.13 -10.41
C LEU A 62 -19.43 6.66 -11.68
N LEU A 63 -20.55 7.34 -11.47
CA LEU A 63 -21.39 7.96 -12.50
C LEU A 63 -20.62 9.09 -13.21
N ILE A 64 -20.15 8.84 -14.44
CA ILE A 64 -19.62 9.90 -15.31
C ILE A 64 -20.80 10.63 -15.97
N GLY A 65 -21.18 11.76 -15.36
CA GLY A 65 -21.98 12.80 -16.02
C GLY A 65 -21.07 13.65 -16.90
N GLY A 66 -21.32 13.65 -18.21
CA GLY A 66 -20.53 14.39 -19.18
C GLY A 66 -20.70 15.91 -19.11
N GLY A 67 -19.62 16.63 -19.44
CA GLY A 67 -19.62 18.08 -19.70
C GLY A 67 -18.27 18.55 -20.23
N ILE A 68 -18.26 19.15 -21.41
CA ILE A 68 -17.07 19.55 -22.18
C ILE A 68 -16.60 20.98 -21.81
N ALA A 69 -15.27 21.14 -21.74
CA ALA A 69 -14.42 22.34 -21.94
C ALA A 69 -14.51 23.53 -20.97
N ALA A 70 -13.36 23.99 -20.46
CA ALA A 70 -12.56 25.06 -21.10
C ALA A 70 -11.19 25.23 -20.41
N ALA A 71 -10.14 25.40 -21.20
CA ALA A 71 -8.85 25.88 -20.71
C ALA A 71 -8.91 27.37 -20.39
N VAL A 72 -8.45 27.77 -19.20
CA VAL A 72 -8.03 29.14 -18.89
C VAL A 72 -6.76 29.08 -18.04
N VAL A 73 -5.62 29.35 -18.67
CA VAL A 73 -4.41 29.78 -17.96
C VAL A 73 -4.60 31.25 -17.63
N LEU A 74 -4.65 31.59 -16.34
CA LEU A 74 -4.46 32.96 -15.87
C LEU A 74 -3.68 32.94 -14.54
N ALA A 75 -2.47 33.46 -14.62
CA ALA A 75 -1.62 33.81 -13.50
C ALA A 75 -2.28 34.87 -12.58
N GLY A 76 -1.98 34.83 -11.29
CA GLY A 76 -2.18 35.95 -10.37
C GLY A 76 -3.03 35.63 -9.15
N GLY A 77 -2.46 35.82 -7.96
CA GLY A 77 -3.09 35.58 -6.67
C GLY A 77 -4.16 36.60 -6.27
N GLY A 78 -4.81 36.33 -5.14
CA GLY A 78 -5.71 37.26 -4.46
C GLY A 78 -6.57 36.57 -3.40
N VAL A 79 -6.29 36.85 -2.13
CA VAL A 79 -7.12 36.47 -0.98
C VAL A 79 -8.41 37.29 -0.99
N ALA A 80 -9.55 36.66 -0.71
CA ALA A 80 -10.78 37.36 -0.37
C ALA A 80 -11.44 36.72 0.87
N LEU A 81 -11.28 37.39 2.01
CA LEU A 81 -12.12 37.26 3.20
C LEU A 81 -13.50 37.85 2.89
N GLY A 82 -14.57 37.16 3.25
CA GLY A 82 -15.93 37.67 3.11
C GLY A 82 -16.93 36.95 4.02
N ALA A 83 -17.13 37.50 5.21
CA ALA A 83 -18.18 37.12 6.15
C ALA A 83 -19.57 37.56 5.65
N ALA A 84 -20.59 36.76 5.96
CA ALA A 84 -21.96 37.23 6.07
C ALA A 84 -22.64 36.54 7.25
N ILE A 85 -22.90 37.34 8.29
CA ILE A 85 -23.82 37.08 9.40
C ILE A 85 -25.21 37.50 8.91
N GLY A 86 -26.22 36.69 9.17
CA GLY A 86 -27.63 37.02 8.98
C GLY A 86 -28.48 36.28 10.02
N ASP A 87 -28.79 37.01 11.08
CA ASP A 87 -29.71 36.68 12.18
C ASP A 87 -31.16 36.85 11.68
N ASP A 88 -32.04 35.88 11.91
CA ASP A 88 -33.49 36.11 11.89
C ASP A 88 -34.16 35.29 12.99
N ILE A 89 -34.68 36.07 13.95
CA ILE A 89 -35.40 35.71 15.15
C ILE A 89 -36.89 35.66 14.80
N GLY A 90 -37.60 34.60 15.21
CA GLY A 90 -39.05 34.52 15.06
C GLY A 90 -39.67 33.47 15.98
N ASP A 91 -40.24 33.96 17.09
CA ASP A 91 -41.11 33.28 18.04
C ASP A 91 -42.22 32.44 17.38
N ASP A 92 -42.56 31.31 18.00
CA ASP A 92 -43.96 31.00 18.35
C ASP A 92 -44.01 29.91 19.43
N ASP A 93 -44.24 30.37 20.67
CA ASP A 93 -44.69 29.62 21.83
C ASP A 93 -46.23 29.53 21.81
N ASP A 94 -46.80 28.32 21.83
CA ASP A 94 -48.18 28.08 22.30
C ASP A 94 -48.42 26.60 22.71
N ARG A 95 -48.13 26.31 23.99
CA ARG A 95 -48.91 25.61 25.07
C ARG A 95 -49.96 24.52 24.71
N PRO A 96 -50.34 23.58 25.64
CA PRO A 96 -50.27 23.70 27.10
C PRO A 96 -49.79 22.47 27.91
N SER A 97 -49.35 22.77 29.13
CA SER A 97 -49.18 21.86 30.27
C SER A 97 -50.51 21.26 30.75
N ALA A 98 -50.45 20.01 31.21
CA ALA A 98 -51.39 19.46 32.19
C ALA A 98 -50.61 18.95 33.41
N SER A 99 -51.09 19.35 34.57
CA SER A 99 -50.48 19.27 35.89
C SER A 99 -50.79 17.97 36.65
N ASP A 100 -49.98 17.74 37.69
CA ASP A 100 -50.28 17.21 39.03
C ASP A 100 -50.72 15.74 39.26
N GLY A 101 -49.97 15.09 40.17
CA GLY A 101 -50.43 13.94 40.95
C GLY A 101 -49.35 13.22 41.79
N PRO A 102 -49.31 13.38 43.14
CA PRO A 102 -48.27 12.84 44.04
C PRO A 102 -48.69 11.58 44.82
N ARG A 103 -47.71 10.85 45.39
CA ARG A 103 -47.70 9.94 46.59
C ARG A 103 -46.41 9.08 46.50
N GLY A 104 -45.47 9.00 47.44
CA GLY A 104 -45.52 8.96 48.91
C GLY A 104 -45.25 7.52 49.38
N GLY A 105 -44.08 7.26 50.02
CA GLY A 105 -43.82 5.97 50.69
C GLY A 105 -42.35 5.64 50.99
N ASP A 106 -41.89 6.03 52.18
CA ASP A 106 -40.63 5.66 52.86
C ASP A 106 -40.46 4.15 53.15
N ASN A 107 -39.18 3.71 53.18
CA ASN A 107 -38.54 2.75 54.11
C ASN A 107 -37.14 2.45 53.55
N GLY A 108 -36.00 2.54 54.23
CA GLY A 108 -35.66 2.68 55.63
C GLY A 108 -34.27 2.03 55.82
N GLY A 109 -33.26 2.85 56.13
CA GLY A 109 -31.97 2.57 56.79
C GLY A 109 -31.13 1.33 56.45
N GLN A 110 -29.88 1.56 56.01
CA GLN A 110 -28.67 1.10 56.72
C GLN A 110 -27.39 1.75 56.14
N PRO A 111 -26.61 2.54 56.92
CA PRO A 111 -25.23 2.86 56.59
C PRO A 111 -24.28 1.96 57.39
N GLY A 112 -23.40 1.25 56.70
CA GLY A 112 -22.38 0.40 57.31
C GLY A 112 -21.28 0.08 56.32
N ASP A 113 -20.16 0.78 56.49
CA ASP A 113 -18.78 0.31 56.47
C ASP A 113 -18.39 -0.78 55.45
N ASP A 114 -17.45 -0.42 54.58
CA ASP A 114 -16.25 -1.22 54.33
C ASP A 114 -15.28 -0.41 53.45
N ASP A 115 -14.50 0.45 54.10
CA ASP A 115 -13.18 0.83 53.62
C ASP A 115 -12.33 -0.45 53.58
N LYS A 116 -12.14 -0.98 52.37
CA LYS A 116 -11.10 -1.98 52.11
C LYS A 116 -10.17 -1.40 51.06
N ASP A 117 -9.04 -0.96 51.58
CA ASP A 117 -7.76 -0.92 50.88
C ASP A 117 -7.61 -2.21 50.06
N ARG A 118 -7.84 -2.11 48.76
CA ARG A 118 -7.27 -3.01 47.76
C ARG A 118 -6.16 -2.25 47.07
N ASP A 119 -4.97 -2.44 47.61
CA ASP A 119 -3.75 -2.51 46.82
C ASP A 119 -3.92 -3.65 45.82
N ASP A 120 -4.64 -3.37 44.72
CA ASP A 120 -4.52 -4.16 43.51
C ASP A 120 -3.32 -3.59 42.76
N ASP A 121 -2.18 -4.25 42.92
CA ASP A 121 -1.07 -4.31 41.97
C ASP A 121 -1.57 -4.93 40.65
N GLN A 122 -2.57 -4.30 40.04
CA GLN A 122 -2.93 -4.50 38.64
C GLN A 122 -1.79 -3.92 37.83
N GLN A 123 -0.81 -4.81 37.59
CA GLN A 123 -0.23 -5.04 36.27
C GLN A 123 -0.81 -4.06 35.28
N GLY A 124 -0.04 -3.01 34.99
CA GLY A 124 -0.34 -2.09 33.91
C GLY A 124 -0.52 -2.92 32.65
N ALA A 125 -1.78 -3.27 32.36
CA ALA A 125 -2.21 -3.46 31.00
C ALA A 125 -1.72 -2.23 30.26
N PRO A 126 -1.06 -2.35 29.10
CA PRO A 126 -0.90 -1.18 28.27
C PRO A 126 -2.31 -0.63 28.06
N GLU A 127 -2.56 0.56 28.59
CA GLU A 127 -3.67 1.42 28.20
C GLU A 127 -3.43 1.81 26.74
N GLY A 128 -3.61 0.85 25.83
CA GLY A 128 -3.55 1.02 24.38
C GLY A 128 -4.94 1.19 23.76
N GLY A 129 -5.98 1.35 24.59
CA GLY A 129 -7.34 1.70 24.15
C GLY A 129 -7.49 3.18 23.83
N GLY A 130 -6.48 3.80 23.21
CA GLY A 130 -6.61 5.11 22.59
C GLY A 130 -7.53 5.00 21.36
N ALA A 131 -8.16 6.10 20.97
CA ALA A 131 -8.92 6.16 19.72
C ALA A 131 -8.11 5.53 18.58
N VAL A 132 -8.75 4.80 17.67
CA VAL A 132 -8.12 4.31 16.43
C VAL A 132 -7.78 5.55 15.58
N THR A 133 -6.70 6.24 15.94
CA THR A 133 -6.09 7.35 15.22
C THR A 133 -4.80 6.79 14.66
N GLY A 134 -4.83 6.32 13.40
CA GLY A 134 -3.66 5.72 12.76
C GLY A 134 -4.01 4.48 11.97
N ILE A 135 -4.76 4.64 10.87
CA ILE A 135 -4.79 3.61 9.81
C ILE A 135 -3.51 3.82 9.00
N GLY A 136 -2.77 2.75 8.73
CA GLY A 136 -1.54 2.80 7.96
C GLY A 136 -0.25 2.84 8.78
N SER A 137 0.88 2.97 8.09
CA SER A 137 2.23 3.04 8.66
C SER A 137 3.05 4.17 8.01
N ASP A 138 3.92 4.84 8.77
CA ASP A 138 4.95 5.75 8.24
C ASP A 138 6.33 5.07 8.16
N SER A 139 6.38 3.74 8.36
CA SER A 139 7.60 2.96 8.49
C SER A 139 7.71 1.90 7.40
N ALA A 140 8.71 2.05 6.53
CA ALA A 140 8.99 1.04 5.52
C ALA A 140 9.37 -0.33 6.14
N ASP A 141 10.06 -0.32 7.28
CA ASP A 141 10.45 -1.58 7.96
C ASP A 141 9.23 -2.33 8.52
N GLU A 142 8.17 -1.61 8.91
CA GLU A 142 6.92 -2.24 9.34
C GLU A 142 6.21 -2.90 8.14
N LEU A 143 6.08 -2.19 7.01
CA LEU A 143 5.46 -2.75 5.80
C LEU A 143 6.24 -3.95 5.25
N VAL A 144 7.58 -3.92 5.32
CA VAL A 144 8.41 -5.08 4.99
C VAL A 144 8.12 -6.26 5.92
N ALA A 145 8.00 -6.03 7.23
CA ALA A 145 7.69 -7.09 8.19
C ALA A 145 6.29 -7.70 7.97
N ILE A 146 5.30 -6.87 7.61
CA ILE A 146 3.95 -7.32 7.24
C ILE A 146 3.99 -8.18 5.97
N ALA A 147 4.69 -7.73 4.93
CA ALA A 147 4.87 -8.47 3.68
C ALA A 147 5.56 -9.82 3.93
N ASP A 148 6.60 -9.86 4.77
CA ASP A 148 7.32 -11.09 5.12
C ASP A 148 6.46 -12.06 5.95
N ALA A 149 5.65 -11.56 6.89
CA ALA A 149 4.70 -12.39 7.63
C ALA A 149 3.69 -13.05 6.68
N ALA A 150 3.19 -12.30 5.69
CA ALA A 150 2.25 -12.83 4.69
C ALA A 150 2.89 -13.88 3.77
N ARG A 151 4.12 -13.65 3.29
CA ARG A 151 4.92 -14.65 2.54
C ARG A 151 5.20 -15.92 3.35
N GLY A 152 5.27 -15.80 4.67
CA GLY A 152 5.37 -16.95 5.56
C GLY A 152 4.10 -17.82 5.61
N ALA A 153 2.94 -17.25 5.27
CA ALA A 153 1.64 -17.90 5.36
C ALA A 153 1.11 -18.47 4.03
N ALA A 154 1.53 -17.91 2.89
CA ALA A 154 1.06 -18.29 1.57
C ALA A 154 2.15 -18.22 0.49
N GLU A 155 1.94 -18.92 -0.62
CA GLU A 155 2.83 -18.88 -1.80
C GLU A 155 2.51 -17.65 -2.68
N GLY A 156 3.53 -17.08 -3.31
CA GLY A 156 3.40 -15.99 -4.27
C GLY A 156 4.32 -14.82 -3.95
N ASP A 157 4.31 -13.85 -4.86
CA ASP A 157 4.97 -12.56 -4.67
C ASP A 157 3.94 -11.52 -4.23
N VAL A 158 4.33 -10.60 -3.36
CA VAL A 158 3.41 -9.57 -2.84
C VAL A 158 3.10 -8.56 -3.94
N THR A 159 1.83 -8.30 -4.17
CA THR A 159 1.34 -7.32 -5.18
C THR A 159 0.55 -6.18 -4.56
N SER A 160 0.01 -6.35 -3.34
CA SER A 160 -0.78 -5.33 -2.65
C SER A 160 -0.59 -5.42 -1.13
N ILE A 161 -0.57 -4.27 -0.46
CA ILE A 161 -0.53 -4.12 1.00
C ILE A 161 -1.52 -3.01 1.42
N ASP A 162 -2.70 -3.40 1.92
CA ASP A 162 -3.81 -2.48 2.28
C ASP A 162 -4.07 -2.46 3.80
N ALA A 163 -4.09 -1.28 4.39
CA ALA A 163 -4.40 -1.04 5.79
C ALA A 163 -5.91 -1.11 6.03
N LYS A 164 -6.34 -2.06 6.84
CA LYS A 164 -7.76 -2.22 7.18
C LYS A 164 -8.12 -1.36 8.38
N ARG A 165 -9.39 -0.92 8.39
CA ARG A 165 -9.96 -0.05 9.43
C ARG A 165 -9.93 -0.65 10.84
N ASP A 166 -9.82 -1.98 10.95
CA ASP A 166 -9.71 -2.69 12.22
C ASP A 166 -8.27 -2.74 12.77
N GLY A 167 -7.31 -2.10 12.08
CA GLY A 167 -5.91 -2.02 12.50
C GLY A 167 -5.03 -3.15 11.97
N THR A 168 -5.60 -4.10 11.24
CA THR A 168 -4.83 -5.17 10.57
C THR A 168 -4.50 -4.78 9.13
N TRP A 169 -3.62 -5.54 8.51
CA TRP A 169 -3.22 -5.38 7.12
C TRP A 169 -3.72 -6.54 6.26
N GLU A 170 -4.15 -6.25 5.05
CA GLU A 170 -4.44 -7.25 4.03
C GLU A 170 -3.32 -7.22 3.00
N VAL A 171 -2.72 -8.38 2.74
CA VAL A 171 -1.61 -8.53 1.79
C VAL A 171 -2.06 -9.51 0.72
N GLN A 172 -1.99 -9.09 -0.54
CA GLN A 172 -2.24 -9.96 -1.67
C GLN A 172 -0.91 -10.56 -2.16
N LEU A 173 -0.90 -11.88 -2.34
CA LEU A 173 0.18 -12.62 -2.98
C LEU A 173 -0.30 -13.23 -4.28
N THR A 174 0.44 -12.97 -5.36
CA THR A 174 0.13 -13.50 -6.69
C THR A 174 1.25 -14.41 -7.16
N THR A 175 0.88 -15.59 -7.59
CA THR A 175 1.82 -16.61 -8.06
C THR A 175 2.07 -16.49 -9.57
N SER A 176 3.05 -17.24 -10.08
CA SER A 176 3.44 -17.19 -11.50
C SER A 176 2.37 -17.65 -12.50
N ASN A 177 1.28 -18.25 -12.03
CA ASN A 177 0.15 -18.66 -12.86
C ASN A 177 -1.07 -17.72 -12.72
N GLY A 178 -0.90 -16.56 -12.06
CA GLY A 178 -2.00 -15.61 -11.82
C GLY A 178 -2.91 -15.95 -10.64
N SER A 179 -2.70 -17.08 -9.93
CA SER A 179 -3.51 -17.36 -8.73
C SER A 179 -3.15 -16.41 -7.59
N GLU A 180 -4.16 -15.90 -6.91
CA GLU A 180 -4.07 -14.87 -5.88
C GLU A 180 -4.43 -15.45 -4.50
N THR A 181 -3.76 -14.98 -3.46
CA THR A 181 -4.08 -15.30 -2.07
C THR A 181 -4.07 -14.03 -1.24
N GLU A 182 -5.16 -13.80 -0.52
CA GLU A 182 -5.28 -12.68 0.42
C GLU A 182 -4.96 -13.18 1.83
N VAL A 183 -4.05 -12.48 2.49
CA VAL A 183 -3.59 -12.78 3.85
C VAL A 183 -3.88 -11.59 4.75
N ARG A 184 -4.52 -11.82 5.89
CA ARG A 184 -4.66 -10.82 6.94
C ARG A 184 -3.52 -10.95 7.95
N VAL A 185 -2.83 -9.85 8.24
CA VAL A 185 -1.73 -9.76 9.20
C VAL A 185 -2.12 -8.80 10.32
N ASP A 186 -2.04 -9.24 11.57
CA ASP A 186 -2.30 -8.38 12.73
C ASP A 186 -1.05 -7.65 13.25
N ASP A 187 -1.22 -6.87 14.32
CA ASP A 187 -0.17 -6.06 14.95
C ASP A 187 0.94 -6.89 15.62
N ASP A 188 0.65 -8.16 15.95
CA ASP A 188 1.62 -9.14 16.44
C ASP A 188 2.34 -9.88 15.27
N LEU A 189 2.08 -9.46 14.02
CA LEU A 189 2.52 -10.11 12.78
C LEU A 189 2.01 -11.55 12.62
N ALA A 190 0.89 -11.90 13.26
CA ALA A 190 0.23 -13.17 13.01
C ALA A 190 -0.54 -13.10 11.68
N ALA A 191 -0.15 -13.97 10.75
CA ALA A 191 -0.71 -14.03 9.41
C ALA A 191 -1.75 -15.14 9.27
N THR A 192 -2.92 -14.80 8.72
CA THR A 192 -4.03 -15.72 8.45
C THR A 192 -4.49 -15.57 7.00
N VAL A 193 -4.47 -16.66 6.24
CA VAL A 193 -5.06 -16.69 4.89
C VAL A 193 -6.57 -16.52 5.01
N ILE A 194 -7.12 -15.50 4.34
CA ILE A 194 -8.57 -15.19 4.36
C ILE A 194 -9.27 -15.60 3.06
N SER A 195 -8.56 -15.60 1.93
CA SER A 195 -9.09 -16.01 0.63
C SER A 195 -7.97 -16.58 -0.25
N SER A 196 -8.33 -17.51 -1.15
CA SER A 196 -7.45 -17.98 -2.21
C SER A 196 -8.28 -18.17 -3.47
N GLU A 197 -7.92 -17.46 -4.54
CA GLU A 197 -8.58 -17.51 -5.83
C GLU A 197 -7.62 -18.17 -6.85
N GLN A 198 -8.12 -19.18 -7.56
CA GLN A 198 -7.43 -19.72 -8.73
C GLN A 198 -8.11 -19.17 -9.97
N ASP A 199 -7.42 -18.29 -10.67
CA ASP A 199 -7.80 -17.85 -12.01
C ASP A 199 -6.66 -18.24 -12.96
N ASP A 200 -6.93 -19.21 -13.85
CA ASP A 200 -5.96 -19.71 -14.82
C ASP A 200 -5.96 -18.91 -16.13
N ASP A 201 -6.87 -17.94 -16.27
CA ASP A 201 -6.86 -16.97 -17.36
C ASP A 201 -5.95 -15.76 -17.03
N ASP A 202 -5.54 -15.60 -15.77
CA ASP A 202 -4.61 -14.56 -15.33
C ASP A 202 -3.13 -14.96 -15.51
N SER A 203 -2.28 -13.94 -15.52
CA SER A 203 -0.84 -14.09 -15.74
C SER A 203 -0.07 -13.72 -14.48
N ALA A 204 1.19 -14.15 -14.42
CA ALA A 204 2.13 -13.69 -13.39
C ALA A 204 2.15 -12.15 -13.33
N PRO A 205 2.34 -11.58 -12.13
CA PRO A 205 2.49 -10.15 -12.00
C PRO A 205 3.76 -9.68 -12.72
N THR A 206 3.70 -8.54 -13.40
CA THR A 206 4.87 -7.93 -14.05
C THR A 206 5.76 -7.22 -13.02
N HIS A 207 5.12 -6.69 -11.98
CA HIS A 207 5.73 -5.93 -10.90
C HIS A 207 5.29 -6.50 -9.55
N THR A 208 6.19 -6.42 -8.57
CA THR A 208 5.95 -6.93 -7.22
C THR A 208 6.50 -5.96 -6.18
N LEU A 209 5.97 -6.05 -4.97
CA LEU A 209 6.38 -5.29 -3.79
C LEU A 209 7.42 -6.09 -2.99
N ASP A 210 8.61 -6.24 -3.56
CA ASP A 210 9.75 -6.77 -2.82
C ASP A 210 10.27 -5.77 -1.77
N GLU A 211 11.21 -6.20 -0.93
CA GLU A 211 11.75 -5.36 0.15
C GLU A 211 12.39 -4.06 -0.37
N ALA A 212 13.03 -4.07 -1.54
CA ALA A 212 13.65 -2.89 -2.11
C ALA A 212 12.59 -1.93 -2.67
N ALA A 213 11.57 -2.46 -3.34
CA ALA A 213 10.45 -1.70 -3.87
C ALA A 213 9.67 -1.02 -2.74
N ILE A 214 9.28 -1.76 -1.68
CA ILE A 214 8.55 -1.21 -0.54
C ILE A 214 9.32 -0.03 0.06
N ARG A 215 10.63 -0.18 0.30
CA ARG A 215 11.42 0.92 0.89
C ARG A 215 11.51 2.14 -0.04
N ALA A 216 11.70 1.92 -1.34
CA ALA A 216 11.78 3.02 -2.30
C ALA A 216 10.44 3.77 -2.41
N LEU A 217 9.33 3.04 -2.50
CA LEU A 217 7.98 3.60 -2.60
C LEU A 217 7.60 4.38 -1.35
N VAL A 218 7.84 3.82 -0.15
CA VAL A 218 7.53 4.53 1.12
C VAL A 218 8.37 5.79 1.27
N ASP A 219 9.67 5.75 0.97
CA ASP A 219 10.54 6.93 1.02
C ASP A 219 10.06 8.01 0.05
N ALA A 220 9.73 7.63 -1.19
CA ALA A 220 9.23 8.55 -2.20
C ALA A 220 7.85 9.13 -1.85
N ALA A 221 6.92 8.30 -1.37
CA ALA A 221 5.58 8.70 -0.98
C ALA A 221 5.60 9.70 0.18
N LEU A 222 6.37 9.41 1.24
CA LEU A 222 6.45 10.28 2.41
C LEU A 222 7.28 11.55 2.17
N ALA A 223 8.14 11.55 1.14
CA ALA A 223 8.78 12.76 0.65
C ALA A 223 7.82 13.67 -0.14
N GLU A 224 6.83 13.09 -0.81
CA GLU A 224 5.80 13.82 -1.57
C GLU A 224 4.65 14.32 -0.66
N ALA A 225 4.22 13.51 0.30
CA ALA A 225 3.11 13.82 1.21
C ALA A 225 3.37 13.37 2.66
N ASP A 226 3.25 14.30 3.60
CA ASP A 226 3.31 13.99 5.05
C ASP A 226 2.04 13.21 5.48
N GLY A 227 2.20 11.98 5.97
CA GLY A 227 1.08 11.18 6.46
C GLY A 227 1.45 9.75 6.81
N MET A 228 0.45 8.87 6.77
CA MET A 228 0.59 7.43 6.95
C MET A 228 0.28 6.74 5.62
N ILE A 229 1.13 5.81 5.19
CA ILE A 229 0.85 4.93 4.05
C ILE A 229 -0.29 4.00 4.44
N THR A 230 -1.41 4.07 3.73
CA THR A 230 -2.54 3.16 3.93
C THR A 230 -2.61 2.07 2.88
N ASP A 231 -1.99 2.28 1.73
CA ASP A 231 -2.01 1.34 0.64
C ASP A 231 -0.70 1.41 -0.15
N LEU A 232 -0.23 0.25 -0.62
CA LEU A 232 0.83 0.10 -1.62
C LEU A 232 0.41 -0.99 -2.60
N ASP A 233 0.38 -0.67 -3.88
CA ASP A 233 -0.03 -1.57 -4.94
C ASP A 233 1.03 -1.66 -6.05
N ALA A 234 1.11 -2.84 -6.66
CA ALA A 234 1.90 -3.12 -7.85
C ALA A 234 0.98 -3.63 -8.96
N ASP A 235 0.95 -2.89 -10.04
CA ASP A 235 0.00 -3.04 -11.13
C ASP A 235 0.71 -3.42 -12.44
N ASN A 236 -0.09 -3.84 -13.43
CA ASN A 236 0.39 -4.18 -14.77
C ASN A 236 0.27 -3.00 -15.76
N ASP A 237 0.37 -1.77 -15.27
CA ASP A 237 0.43 -0.56 -16.11
C ASP A 237 1.88 -0.20 -16.47
N ASP A 238 2.14 0.10 -17.74
CA ASP A 238 3.49 0.41 -18.22
C ASP A 238 3.96 1.83 -17.83
N VAL A 239 3.04 2.72 -17.45
CA VAL A 239 3.32 4.12 -17.12
C VAL A 239 3.47 4.30 -15.61
N SER A 240 2.54 3.73 -14.85
CA SER A 240 2.50 3.78 -13.39
C SER A 240 2.31 2.38 -12.80
N PRO A 241 3.36 1.52 -12.83
CA PRO A 241 3.28 0.16 -12.32
C PRO A 241 3.16 0.06 -10.80
N TYR A 242 3.28 1.16 -10.08
CA TYR A 242 3.12 1.19 -8.64
C TYR A 242 2.32 2.41 -8.23
N ASP A 243 1.58 2.29 -7.15
CA ASP A 243 0.87 3.39 -6.52
C ASP A 243 0.87 3.25 -4.99
N ALA A 244 0.60 4.37 -4.32
CA ALA A 244 0.48 4.44 -2.88
C ALA A 244 -0.60 5.45 -2.48
N SER A 245 -1.39 5.10 -1.46
CA SER A 245 -2.27 6.07 -0.81
C SER A 245 -1.67 6.54 0.52
N VAL A 246 -1.60 7.86 0.72
CA VAL A 246 -1.16 8.51 1.95
C VAL A 246 -2.35 9.17 2.65
N LEU A 247 -2.65 8.72 3.87
CA LEU A 247 -3.61 9.38 4.74
C LEU A 247 -2.93 10.49 5.53
N THR A 248 -3.26 11.72 5.17
CA THR A 248 -2.73 12.93 5.81
C THR A 248 -3.41 13.22 7.15
N SER A 249 -2.76 14.04 7.98
CA SER A 249 -3.27 14.42 9.32
C SER A 249 -4.61 15.17 9.31
N ASP A 250 -4.97 15.81 8.20
CA ASP A 250 -6.26 16.47 8.00
C ASP A 250 -7.35 15.53 7.45
N ARG A 251 -7.03 14.23 7.35
CA ARG A 251 -7.89 13.12 6.89
C ARG A 251 -8.19 13.13 5.39
N ARG A 252 -7.36 13.76 4.58
CA ARG A 252 -7.39 13.57 3.12
C ARG A 252 -6.54 12.38 2.71
N SER A 253 -7.02 11.61 1.74
CA SER A 253 -6.22 10.61 1.04
C SER A 253 -5.53 11.27 -0.15
N ILE A 254 -4.25 11.00 -0.32
CA ILE A 254 -3.47 11.41 -1.48
C ILE A 254 -2.98 10.15 -2.16
N ASP A 255 -3.37 9.97 -3.42
CA ASP A 255 -2.91 8.85 -4.24
C ASP A 255 -1.71 9.32 -5.06
N ILE A 256 -0.67 8.51 -5.07
CA ILE A 256 0.61 8.82 -5.70
C ILE A 256 0.95 7.69 -6.65
N ASP A 257 1.09 8.01 -7.93
CA ASP A 257 1.51 7.08 -8.96
C ASP A 257 3.05 7.11 -9.11
N PHE A 258 3.68 5.95 -9.25
CA PHE A 258 5.12 5.83 -9.45
C PHE A 258 5.47 5.09 -10.74
N SER A 259 6.58 5.49 -11.36
CA SER A 259 7.18 4.76 -12.46
C SER A 259 7.85 3.45 -11.99
N ALA A 260 8.29 2.63 -12.95
CA ALA A 260 9.07 1.42 -12.67
C ALA A 260 10.41 1.67 -11.93
N ASP A 261 10.92 2.91 -11.96
CA ASP A 261 12.11 3.34 -11.22
C ASP A 261 11.77 3.97 -9.85
N TYR A 262 10.51 3.83 -9.39
CA TYR A 262 9.95 4.37 -8.14
C TYR A 262 9.93 5.91 -8.07
N ALA A 263 9.97 6.59 -9.22
CA ALA A 263 9.83 8.04 -9.26
C ALA A 263 8.35 8.43 -9.33
N VAL A 264 7.93 9.43 -8.56
CA VAL A 264 6.58 9.99 -8.63
C VAL A 264 6.30 10.51 -10.05
N VAL A 265 5.19 10.06 -10.64
CA VAL A 265 4.70 10.47 -11.98
C VAL A 265 3.32 11.12 -11.94
N GLY A 266 2.55 10.90 -10.87
CA GLY A 266 1.22 11.47 -10.66
C GLY A 266 0.91 11.62 -9.18
N THR A 267 0.12 12.62 -8.83
CA THR A 267 -0.39 12.85 -7.47
C THR A 267 -1.80 13.40 -7.59
N ASP A 268 -2.76 12.72 -6.98
CA ASP A 268 -4.18 13.10 -6.96
C ASP A 268 -4.72 13.12 -5.52
N ILE A 269 -5.74 13.93 -5.28
CA ILE A 269 -6.39 14.02 -3.96
C ILE A 269 -7.78 13.44 -4.10
N ASP A 270 -8.08 12.43 -3.28
CA ASP A 270 -9.41 11.85 -3.17
C ASP A 270 -10.23 12.62 -2.12
N ASP A 271 -11.41 13.12 -2.54
CA ASP A 271 -12.31 14.02 -1.80
C ASP A 271 -13.53 13.28 -1.18
#